data_AF-A0A7T2S285-F1
#
_entry.id   AF-A0A7T2S285-F1
#
_cell.length_a   1.000
_cell.length_b   1.000
_cell.length_c   1.000
_cell.angle_alpha   90.00
_cell.angle_beta   90.00
_cell.angle_gamma   90.00
#
_symmetry.space_group_name_H-M   'P 1'
#
loop_
_entity.id
_entity.type
_entity.pdbx_description
1 polymer ?
#
loop_
_entity_poly.entity_id
_entity_poly.type
_entity_poly.pdbx_seq_one_letter_code
_entity_poly.pdbx_strand_id
1 'polypeptide(L)'
;MKTIDSSCHAGSATMRRPVPGVALPWRFSALAALALCMPFAAASGQDYPNKPIRIIIGFAPGSSGDVQVRLVARKLTEAWGQPIIIESKPGASGSIAAGMLVRAAPDGYTLLYFPAALAVNPSLFPKLPYDLARDFSPVALLSKFPLVMAVTSTLPARSVAEVIRLAKAKPGSLSYASLGNASPPHLAGELFNQIAEVKLVHVPYKGSGLAQSDLISGHVQVMFDTAVATTPHAAAGRTRALAVTTRQRSSLLPELPTLHESGLPGYDLYGWGGIVAPAGVAPEIISKLNTEIAKALGDPGVAHRLASLGAETAVMSPLEFGAFIQDEAAKWKDLVLRTGARLD
;
A
#
# COMPACT_ATOMS: atom_id res chain seq x y z
N MET A 1 -54.10 60.17 3.18
CA MET A 1 -55.46 59.70 2.83
C MET A 1 -55.54 58.22 3.19
N LYS A 2 -56.58 57.82 3.95
CA LYS A 2 -56.88 56.50 4.59
C LYS A 2 -56.16 56.24 5.94
N THR A 3 -56.74 56.59 7.10
CA THR A 3 -57.82 55.95 7.93
C THR A 3 -57.37 54.66 8.65
N ILE A 4 -57.19 54.68 10.00
CA ILE A 4 -58.09 54.20 11.10
C ILE A 4 -58.13 52.65 11.14
N ASP A 5 -57.78 51.91 12.21
CA ASP A 5 -58.42 51.77 13.55
C ASP A 5 -57.49 50.95 14.49
N SER A 6 -57.18 51.35 15.73
CA SER A 6 -57.83 51.03 17.03
C SER A 6 -57.80 49.58 17.52
N SER A 7 -57.10 49.33 18.64
CA SER A 7 -57.52 48.59 19.87
C SER A 7 -56.26 48.27 20.72
N CYS A 8 -55.99 48.91 21.87
CA CYS A 8 -56.64 48.89 23.19
C CYS A 8 -56.46 47.55 23.95
N HIS A 9 -55.55 47.47 24.94
CA HIS A 9 -55.90 47.20 26.34
C HIS A 9 -54.69 47.21 27.30
N ALA A 10 -54.97 47.79 28.48
CA ALA A 10 -54.11 48.04 29.63
C ALA A 10 -53.58 46.77 30.33
N GLY A 11 -52.39 46.89 30.93
CA GLY A 11 -51.86 45.97 31.93
C GLY A 11 -51.14 46.75 33.03
N SER A 12 -51.73 46.74 34.22
CA SER A 12 -51.48 47.58 35.38
C SER A 12 -50.18 47.26 36.13
N ALA A 13 -49.43 48.31 36.45
CA ALA A 13 -48.31 48.26 37.39
C ALA A 13 -48.84 48.20 38.82
N THR A 14 -48.57 47.11 39.55
CA THR A 14 -48.79 47.03 41.00
C THR A 14 -47.46 46.81 41.72
N MET A 15 -47.05 47.88 42.37
CA MET A 15 -45.93 47.97 43.31
C MET A 15 -46.27 47.17 44.57
N ARG A 16 -45.47 46.13 44.91
CA ARG A 16 -45.55 45.43 46.19
C ARG A 16 -44.22 45.51 46.94
N ARG A 17 -44.36 45.80 48.23
CA ARG A 17 -43.36 46.20 49.23
C ARG A 17 -42.33 45.09 49.56
N PRO A 18 -41.13 45.44 50.04
CA PRO A 18 -40.15 44.49 50.53
C PRO A 18 -40.58 43.88 51.88
N VAL A 19 -40.39 42.56 52.01
CA VAL A 19 -40.65 41.78 53.24
C VAL A 19 -39.34 41.73 54.06
N PRO A 20 -39.37 41.87 55.40
CA PRO A 20 -38.16 41.86 56.23
C PRO A 20 -37.56 40.45 56.36
N GLY A 21 -36.23 40.42 56.44
CA GLY A 21 -35.44 39.19 56.54
C GLY A 21 -35.66 38.42 57.83
N VAL A 22 -35.70 37.09 57.69
CA VAL A 22 -35.58 36.13 58.78
C VAL A 22 -34.19 35.51 58.68
N ALA A 23 -33.32 35.87 59.61
CA ALA A 23 -32.03 35.24 59.80
C ALA A 23 -32.23 33.86 60.44
N LEU A 24 -31.86 32.80 59.73
CA LEU A 24 -31.85 31.43 60.24
C LEU A 24 -30.40 31.01 60.53
N PRO A 25 -30.10 30.43 61.70
CA PRO A 25 -28.74 30.31 62.21
C PRO A 25 -27.90 29.27 61.46
N TRP A 26 -26.71 29.73 61.15
CA TRP A 26 -25.63 29.16 60.35
C TRP A 26 -24.84 28.11 61.14
N ARG A 27 -25.46 27.00 61.55
CA ARG A 27 -24.75 25.93 62.26
C ARG A 27 -25.39 24.60 61.93
N PHE A 28 -24.91 23.90 60.89
CA PHE A 28 -24.95 22.43 60.68
C PHE A 28 -24.66 22.09 59.19
N SER A 29 -23.49 22.45 58.65
CA SER A 29 -23.11 22.04 57.28
C SER A 29 -21.62 21.75 57.10
N ALA A 30 -20.94 21.26 58.14
CA ALA A 30 -19.49 21.01 58.12
C ALA A 30 -19.10 19.52 58.08
N LEU A 31 -19.93 18.63 57.51
CA LEU A 31 -19.64 17.18 57.48
C LEU A 31 -20.01 16.48 56.16
N ALA A 32 -20.05 17.19 55.04
CA ALA A 32 -20.37 16.63 53.71
C ALA A 32 -19.33 16.94 52.61
N ALA A 33 -18.08 17.25 52.97
CA ALA A 33 -17.04 17.67 52.01
C ALA A 33 -15.80 16.76 51.96
N LEU A 34 -15.91 15.48 52.36
CA LEU A 34 -14.78 14.55 52.41
C LEU A 34 -15.01 13.26 51.60
N ALA A 35 -15.68 13.35 50.44
CA ALA A 35 -15.97 12.19 49.58
C ALA A 35 -15.53 12.35 48.11
N LEU A 36 -14.69 13.34 47.78
CA LEU A 36 -14.33 13.66 46.38
C LEU A 36 -12.83 13.57 46.05
N CYS A 37 -12.05 12.85 46.85
CA CYS A 37 -10.69 12.43 46.49
C CYS A 37 -10.67 10.93 46.18
N MET A 38 -11.46 10.49 45.20
CA MET A 38 -11.11 9.26 44.49
C MET A 38 -9.97 9.60 43.54
N PRO A 39 -8.80 8.95 43.64
CA PRO A 39 -7.81 9.05 42.59
C PRO A 39 -8.47 8.54 41.31
N PHE A 40 -8.56 9.41 40.30
CA PHE A 40 -8.71 8.97 38.92
C PHE A 40 -7.51 8.06 38.66
N ALA A 41 -7.69 6.75 38.87
CA ALA A 41 -6.79 5.78 38.30
C ALA A 41 -6.79 6.09 36.80
N ALA A 42 -5.65 6.57 36.31
CA ALA A 42 -5.40 6.62 34.89
C ALA A 42 -5.83 5.27 34.35
N ALA A 43 -6.89 5.25 33.52
CA ALA A 43 -7.32 4.04 32.85
C ALA A 43 -6.09 3.53 32.10
N SER A 44 -5.45 2.50 32.65
CA SER A 44 -4.40 1.75 31.98
C SER A 44 -4.98 1.41 30.61
N GLY A 45 -4.29 1.87 29.56
CA GLY A 45 -4.77 1.78 28.19
C GLY A 45 -5.38 0.42 27.93
N GLN A 46 -6.61 0.40 27.44
CA GLN A 46 -7.29 -0.81 26.98
C GLN A 46 -6.26 -1.67 26.23
N ASP A 47 -6.03 -2.90 26.71
CA ASP A 47 -5.04 -3.81 26.16
C ASP A 47 -5.34 -4.03 24.68
N TYR A 48 -4.68 -3.26 23.81
CA TYR A 48 -4.80 -3.41 22.37
C TYR A 48 -3.91 -4.58 21.91
N PRO A 49 -4.44 -5.54 21.12
CA PRO A 49 -5.85 -5.68 20.73
C PRO A 49 -6.68 -6.50 21.75
N ASN A 50 -7.94 -6.11 21.96
CA ASN A 50 -8.92 -6.83 22.80
C ASN A 50 -10.16 -7.35 22.05
N LYS A 51 -10.18 -7.17 20.72
CA LYS A 51 -11.20 -7.69 19.80
C LYS A 51 -10.52 -8.06 18.47
N PRO A 52 -11.18 -8.82 17.58
CA PRO A 52 -10.62 -9.16 16.28
C PRO A 52 -10.21 -7.92 15.47
N ILE A 53 -9.06 -8.00 14.80
CA ILE A 53 -8.60 -6.99 13.84
C ILE A 53 -9.02 -7.44 12.44
N ARG A 54 -9.49 -6.50 11.62
CA ARG A 54 -9.86 -6.74 10.23
C ARG A 54 -8.81 -6.16 9.29
N ILE A 55 -8.34 -6.94 8.32
CA ILE A 55 -7.49 -6.48 7.22
C ILE A 55 -8.28 -6.57 5.91
N ILE A 56 -8.50 -5.42 5.29
CA ILE A 56 -9.14 -5.32 3.98
C ILE A 56 -8.08 -5.52 2.89
N ILE A 57 -8.41 -6.25 1.82
CA ILE A 57 -7.53 -6.47 0.67
C ILE A 57 -8.27 -6.10 -0.61
N GLY A 58 -7.64 -5.28 -1.47
CA GLY A 58 -8.19 -4.83 -2.76
C GLY A 58 -8.12 -5.84 -3.91
N PHE A 59 -7.88 -7.12 -3.62
CA PHE A 59 -7.65 -8.19 -4.61
C PHE A 59 -8.47 -9.44 -4.28
N ALA A 60 -8.59 -10.33 -5.27
CA ALA A 60 -9.25 -11.61 -5.10
C ALA A 60 -8.50 -12.52 -4.09
N PRO A 61 -9.22 -13.40 -3.36
CA PRO A 61 -8.61 -14.44 -2.54
C PRO A 61 -7.62 -15.29 -3.36
N GLY A 62 -6.51 -15.69 -2.74
CA GLY A 62 -5.45 -16.47 -3.39
C GLY A 62 -4.49 -15.66 -4.26
N SER A 63 -4.69 -14.35 -4.43
CA SER A 63 -3.68 -13.46 -5.03
C SER A 63 -2.41 -13.40 -4.18
N SER A 64 -1.27 -13.01 -4.77
CA SER A 64 0.00 -12.90 -4.04
C SER A 64 -0.13 -12.02 -2.78
N GLY A 65 -0.82 -10.88 -2.87
CA GLY A 65 -1.09 -10.01 -1.72
C GLY A 65 -1.94 -10.67 -0.63
N ASP A 66 -2.97 -11.43 -1.00
CA ASP A 66 -3.80 -12.20 -0.06
C ASP A 66 -2.97 -13.25 0.70
N VAL A 67 -2.08 -13.96 -0.01
CA VAL A 67 -1.21 -14.97 0.61
C VAL A 67 -0.26 -14.33 1.63
N GLN A 68 0.36 -13.20 1.30
CA GLN A 68 1.26 -12.48 2.21
C GLN A 68 0.56 -12.04 3.48
N VAL A 69 -0.61 -11.40 3.35
CA VAL A 69 -1.38 -10.93 4.48
C VAL A 69 -1.80 -12.10 5.36
N ARG A 70 -2.21 -13.23 4.79
CA ARG A 70 -2.56 -14.46 5.54
C ARG A 70 -1.39 -15.00 6.36
N LEU A 71 -0.17 -14.98 5.81
CA LEU A 71 1.02 -15.45 6.53
C LEU A 71 1.31 -14.59 7.76
N VAL A 72 1.27 -13.27 7.60
CA VAL A 72 1.47 -12.32 8.70
C VAL A 72 0.32 -12.40 9.69
N ALA A 73 -0.92 -12.41 9.22
CA ALA A 73 -2.13 -12.49 10.04
C ALA A 73 -2.14 -13.71 10.97
N ARG A 74 -1.64 -14.86 10.50
CA ARG A 74 -1.50 -16.06 11.34
C ARG A 74 -0.55 -15.82 12.51
N LYS A 75 0.62 -15.24 12.27
CA LYS A 75 1.60 -14.90 13.31
C LYS A 75 1.06 -13.85 14.29
N LEU A 76 0.35 -12.85 13.80
CA LEU A 76 -0.31 -11.86 14.66
C LEU A 76 -1.40 -12.49 15.54
N THR A 77 -2.17 -13.44 15.00
CA THR A 77 -3.18 -14.19 15.77
C THR A 77 -2.52 -15.01 16.87
N GLU A 78 -1.42 -15.69 16.58
CA GLU A 78 -0.63 -16.45 17.56
C GLU A 78 -0.06 -15.53 18.66
N ALA A 79 0.44 -14.35 18.30
CA ALA A 79 1.07 -13.41 19.23
C ALA A 79 0.06 -12.73 20.17
N TRP A 80 -1.12 -12.37 19.68
CA TRP A 80 -2.11 -11.60 20.46
C TRP A 80 -3.25 -12.43 21.02
N GLY A 81 -3.46 -13.66 20.55
CA GLY A 81 -4.65 -14.45 20.87
C GLY A 81 -5.96 -13.86 20.33
N GLN A 82 -5.88 -12.78 19.53
CA GLN A 82 -7.02 -12.16 18.87
C GLN A 82 -7.06 -12.54 17.38
N PRO A 83 -8.21 -12.96 16.84
CA PRO A 83 -8.32 -13.30 15.43
C PRO A 83 -8.00 -12.12 14.50
N ILE A 84 -7.25 -12.39 13.43
CA ILE A 84 -7.12 -11.47 12.30
C ILE A 84 -8.04 -11.92 11.16
N ILE A 85 -9.05 -11.11 10.85
CA ILE A 85 -10.06 -11.40 9.82
C ILE A 85 -9.67 -10.71 8.52
N ILE A 86 -9.59 -11.47 7.42
CA ILE A 86 -9.21 -10.94 6.10
C ILE A 86 -10.45 -10.81 5.22
N GLU A 87 -10.68 -9.60 4.71
CA GLU A 87 -11.83 -9.27 3.87
C GLU A 87 -11.39 -8.83 2.47
N SER A 88 -11.68 -9.63 1.45
CA SER A 88 -11.40 -9.31 0.05
C SER A 88 -12.48 -8.39 -0.54
N LYS A 89 -12.05 -7.24 -1.07
CA LYS A 89 -12.86 -6.21 -1.74
C LYS A 89 -12.21 -5.82 -3.08
N PRO A 90 -12.19 -6.73 -4.06
CA PRO A 90 -11.53 -6.48 -5.34
C PRO A 90 -12.21 -5.37 -6.15
N GLY A 91 -11.41 -4.68 -6.98
CA GLY A 91 -11.88 -3.72 -7.97
C GLY A 91 -11.12 -2.39 -7.96
N ALA A 92 -11.16 -1.68 -9.10
CA ALA A 92 -10.54 -0.37 -9.31
C ALA A 92 -9.08 -0.25 -8.82
N SER A 93 -8.25 -1.26 -9.11
CA SER A 93 -6.85 -1.34 -8.68
C SER A 93 -6.66 -1.14 -7.16
N GLY A 94 -7.59 -1.66 -6.36
CA GLY A 94 -7.60 -1.57 -4.90
C GLY A 94 -8.22 -0.29 -4.34
N SER A 95 -8.60 0.68 -5.17
CA SER A 95 -9.13 1.97 -4.73
C SER A 95 -10.46 1.84 -3.97
N ILE A 96 -11.26 0.81 -4.22
CA ILE A 96 -12.49 0.52 -3.46
C ILE A 96 -12.15 0.19 -2.01
N ALA A 97 -11.21 -0.73 -1.78
CA ALA A 97 -10.74 -1.11 -0.46
C ALA A 97 -10.09 0.08 0.27
N ALA A 98 -9.32 0.89 -0.44
CA ALA A 98 -8.74 2.12 0.09
C ALA A 98 -9.83 3.09 0.59
N GLY A 99 -10.84 3.38 -0.23
CA GLY A 99 -11.97 4.23 0.17
C GLY A 99 -12.77 3.68 1.35
N MET A 100 -12.84 2.36 1.52
CA MET A 100 -13.43 1.75 2.73
C MET A 100 -12.60 2.03 3.98
N LEU A 101 -11.27 1.97 3.88
CA LEU A 101 -10.38 2.27 4.99
C LEU A 101 -10.48 3.73 5.42
N VAL A 102 -10.55 4.68 4.47
CA VAL A 102 -10.70 6.12 4.76
C VAL A 102 -11.92 6.42 5.63
N ARG A 103 -12.98 5.60 5.52
CA ARG A 103 -14.22 5.74 6.31
C ARG A 103 -14.23 4.94 7.62
N ALA A 104 -13.19 4.15 7.90
CA ALA A 104 -13.12 3.34 9.09
C ALA A 104 -12.74 4.18 10.32
N ALA A 105 -13.11 3.71 11.52
CA ALA A 105 -12.70 4.35 12.76
C ALA A 105 -11.16 4.27 12.91
N PRO A 106 -10.49 5.33 13.37
CA PRO A 106 -9.05 5.34 13.61
C PRO A 106 -8.69 4.65 14.94
N ASP A 107 -9.26 3.47 15.20
CA ASP A 107 -9.07 2.69 16.43
C ASP A 107 -8.05 1.55 16.28
N GLY A 108 -7.46 1.40 15.08
CA GLY A 108 -6.48 0.37 14.76
C GLY A 108 -7.05 -1.03 14.51
N TYR A 109 -8.37 -1.22 14.52
CA TYR A 109 -8.98 -2.53 14.29
C TYR A 109 -9.42 -2.77 12.84
N THR A 110 -9.32 -1.76 11.99
CA THR A 110 -9.43 -1.92 10.54
C THR A 110 -8.13 -1.47 9.89
N LEU A 111 -7.51 -2.37 9.13
CA LEU A 111 -6.28 -2.13 8.38
C LEU A 111 -6.52 -2.43 6.90
N LEU A 112 -5.60 -1.99 6.06
CA LEU A 112 -5.62 -2.24 4.62
C LEU A 112 -4.28 -2.81 4.18
N TYR A 113 -4.34 -3.88 3.37
CA TYR A 113 -3.20 -4.24 2.53
C TYR A 113 -3.04 -3.20 1.43
N PHE A 114 -1.95 -2.46 1.50
CA PHE A 114 -1.59 -1.37 0.61
C PHE A 114 -0.58 -1.87 -0.43
N PRO A 115 -1.00 -2.21 -1.66
CA PRO A 115 -0.09 -2.56 -2.75
C PRO A 115 0.55 -1.30 -3.35
N ALA A 116 1.67 -1.48 -4.04
CA ALA A 116 2.31 -0.44 -4.84
C ALA A 116 1.34 0.32 -5.76
N ALA A 117 0.33 -0.36 -6.32
CA ALA A 117 -0.67 0.25 -7.20
C ALA A 117 -1.39 1.44 -6.55
N LEU A 118 -1.65 1.43 -5.24
CA LEU A 118 -2.29 2.56 -4.57
C LEU A 118 -1.36 3.80 -4.52
N ALA A 119 -0.04 3.63 -4.52
CA ALA A 119 0.89 4.76 -4.64
C ALA A 119 0.95 5.33 -6.07
N VAL A 120 0.70 4.48 -7.08
CA VAL A 120 0.71 4.87 -8.50
C VAL A 120 -0.58 5.57 -8.92
N ASN A 121 -1.73 5.08 -8.44
CA ASN A 121 -3.06 5.48 -8.87
C ASN A 121 -3.27 7.03 -8.94
N PRO A 122 -2.78 7.86 -7.99
CA PRO A 122 -2.95 9.33 -8.09
C PRO A 122 -2.31 9.97 -9.32
N SER A 123 -1.34 9.30 -9.93
CA SER A 123 -0.70 9.76 -11.18
C SER A 123 -1.49 9.35 -12.42
N LEU A 124 -2.40 8.40 -12.30
CA LEU A 124 -3.16 7.81 -13.42
C LEU A 124 -4.64 8.20 -13.40
N PHE A 125 -5.21 8.41 -12.22
CA PHE A 125 -6.64 8.67 -12.03
C PHE A 125 -6.86 10.09 -11.49
N PRO A 126 -7.63 10.95 -12.18
CA PRO A 126 -7.86 12.33 -11.73
C PRO A 126 -8.76 12.41 -10.49
N LYS A 127 -9.52 11.34 -10.18
CA LYS A 127 -10.43 11.27 -9.04
C LYS A 127 -10.24 9.94 -8.34
N LEU A 128 -9.86 9.99 -7.07
CA LEU A 128 -9.71 8.84 -6.20
C LEU A 128 -10.50 9.03 -4.91
N PRO A 129 -10.96 7.94 -4.26
CA PRO A 129 -11.68 8.00 -2.99
C PRO A 129 -10.75 8.15 -1.78
N TYR A 130 -9.48 8.53 -1.98
CA TYR A 130 -8.48 8.70 -0.93
C TYR A 130 -7.39 9.70 -1.39
N ASP A 131 -6.67 10.22 -0.41
CA ASP A 131 -5.44 11.00 -0.54
C ASP A 131 -4.29 10.29 0.18
N LEU A 132 -3.15 10.10 -0.49
CA LEU A 132 -2.01 9.35 0.05
C LEU A 132 -1.39 9.99 1.29
N ALA A 133 -1.35 11.32 1.36
CA ALA A 133 -0.69 12.05 2.42
C ALA A 133 -1.61 12.27 3.62
N ARG A 134 -2.92 12.38 3.39
CA ARG A 134 -3.89 12.72 4.43
C ARG A 134 -4.58 11.52 5.06
N ASP A 135 -4.92 10.49 4.28
CA ASP A 135 -5.94 9.52 4.70
C ASP A 135 -5.39 8.23 5.34
N PHE A 136 -4.07 8.05 5.38
CA PHE A 136 -3.43 6.83 5.86
C PHE A 136 -2.37 7.05 6.93
N SER A 137 -2.34 6.15 7.92
CA SER A 137 -1.23 5.95 8.85
C SER A 137 -0.41 4.74 8.40
N PRO A 138 0.86 4.90 7.96
CA PRO A 138 1.71 3.77 7.60
C PRO A 138 1.95 2.85 8.80
N VAL A 139 1.88 1.52 8.59
CA VAL A 139 2.13 0.54 9.67
C VAL A 139 3.40 -0.23 9.41
N ALA A 140 3.48 -0.96 8.29
CA ALA A 140 4.64 -1.78 7.97
C ALA A 140 4.69 -2.11 6.48
N LEU A 141 5.89 -2.12 5.90
CA LEU A 141 6.11 -2.82 4.65
C LEU A 141 6.16 -4.33 4.92
N LEU A 142 5.52 -5.15 4.07
CA LEU A 142 5.55 -6.60 4.22
C LEU A 142 6.65 -7.21 3.35
N SER A 143 6.62 -6.88 2.06
CA SER A 143 7.57 -7.45 1.12
C SER A 143 7.80 -6.61 -0.12
N LYS A 144 8.91 -6.90 -0.81
CA LYS A 144 9.25 -6.42 -2.15
C LYS A 144 9.34 -7.60 -3.11
N PHE A 145 8.94 -7.39 -4.36
CA PHE A 145 9.00 -8.38 -5.44
C PHE A 145 9.95 -7.86 -6.52
N PRO A 146 11.17 -8.42 -6.64
CA PRO A 146 11.99 -8.15 -7.80
C PRO A 146 11.26 -8.64 -9.06
N LEU A 147 11.34 -7.83 -10.12
CA LEU A 147 11.04 -8.32 -11.46
C LEU A 147 12.36 -8.76 -12.11
N VAL A 148 12.24 -9.66 -13.07
CA VAL A 148 13.33 -10.20 -13.87
C VAL A 148 13.07 -9.78 -15.31
N MET A 149 14.07 -9.15 -15.92
CA MET A 149 14.12 -8.98 -17.37
C MET A 149 14.55 -10.31 -17.98
N ALA A 150 13.67 -10.89 -18.80
CA ALA A 150 13.94 -12.09 -19.55
C ALA A 150 13.78 -11.86 -21.05
N VAL A 151 14.44 -12.69 -21.85
CA VAL A 151 14.32 -12.71 -23.30
C VAL A 151 13.97 -14.09 -23.82
N THR A 152 13.32 -14.12 -24.98
CA THR A 152 13.08 -15.37 -25.70
C THR A 152 14.41 -16.05 -26.07
N SER A 153 14.43 -17.38 -26.07
CA SER A 153 15.65 -18.14 -26.37
C SER A 153 16.16 -17.93 -27.81
N THR A 154 15.28 -17.55 -28.74
CA THR A 154 15.62 -17.29 -30.15
C THR A 154 16.24 -15.92 -30.41
N LEU A 155 16.13 -14.96 -29.49
CA LEU A 155 16.74 -13.63 -29.63
C LEU A 155 18.27 -13.76 -29.46
N PRO A 156 19.12 -13.28 -30.38
CA PRO A 156 20.58 -13.40 -30.25
C PRO A 156 21.16 -12.37 -29.26
N ALA A 157 20.68 -12.41 -28.01
CA ALA A 157 21.14 -11.62 -26.88
C ALA A 157 21.20 -12.48 -25.60
N ARG A 158 22.32 -12.36 -24.89
CA ARG A 158 22.65 -13.02 -23.63
C ARG A 158 22.97 -12.03 -22.51
N SER A 159 22.92 -10.74 -22.80
CA SER A 159 23.12 -9.66 -21.84
C SER A 159 22.18 -8.50 -22.13
N VAL A 160 21.95 -7.66 -21.12
CA VAL A 160 21.15 -6.44 -21.25
C VAL A 160 21.76 -5.50 -22.30
N ALA A 161 23.09 -5.36 -22.32
CA ALA A 161 23.81 -4.55 -23.30
C ALA A 161 23.55 -5.00 -24.75
N GLU A 162 23.50 -6.32 -25.00
CA GLU A 162 23.16 -6.85 -26.32
C GLU A 162 21.70 -6.60 -26.70
N VAL A 163 20.76 -6.68 -25.75
CA VAL A 163 19.35 -6.29 -26.00
C VAL A 163 19.26 -4.82 -26.39
N ILE A 164 19.94 -3.94 -25.65
CA ILE A 164 19.99 -2.49 -25.95
C ILE A 164 20.56 -2.26 -27.35
N ARG A 165 21.67 -2.92 -27.69
CA ARG A 165 22.30 -2.82 -29.02
C ARG A 165 21.35 -3.26 -30.13
N LEU A 166 20.65 -4.37 -29.97
CA LEU A 166 19.66 -4.86 -30.94
C LEU A 166 18.49 -3.88 -31.08
N ALA A 167 17.98 -3.35 -29.96
CA ALA A 167 16.88 -2.40 -29.96
C ALA A 167 17.25 -1.05 -30.61
N LYS A 168 18.50 -0.58 -30.43
CA LYS A 168 19.01 0.64 -31.09
C LYS A 168 19.25 0.44 -32.59
N ALA A 169 19.68 -0.74 -33.01
CA ALA A 169 19.94 -1.04 -34.42
C ALA A 169 18.65 -0.98 -35.28
N LYS A 170 17.50 -1.35 -34.71
CA LYS A 170 16.20 -1.27 -35.39
C LYS A 170 15.09 -0.85 -34.40
N PRO A 171 14.92 0.46 -34.13
CA PRO A 171 13.94 0.95 -33.18
C PRO A 171 12.52 0.46 -33.50
N GLY A 172 11.80 -0.04 -32.50
CA GLY A 172 10.44 -0.57 -32.65
C GLY A 172 10.34 -2.00 -33.19
N SER A 173 11.45 -2.69 -33.47
CA SER A 173 11.40 -4.07 -33.96
C SER A 173 11.32 -5.14 -32.87
N LEU A 174 11.65 -4.79 -31.63
CA LEU A 174 11.52 -5.67 -30.48
C LEU A 174 10.29 -5.26 -29.69
N SER A 175 9.51 -6.24 -29.26
CA SER A 175 8.40 -6.04 -28.33
C SER A 175 8.74 -6.56 -26.94
N TYR A 176 8.08 -6.00 -25.93
CA TYR A 176 8.13 -6.52 -24.58
C TYR A 176 6.73 -6.83 -24.04
N ALA A 177 6.59 -7.97 -23.37
CA ALA A 177 5.36 -8.34 -22.70
C ALA A 177 5.27 -7.77 -21.29
N SER A 178 4.04 -7.43 -20.89
CA SER A 178 3.68 -7.09 -19.52
C SER A 178 2.40 -7.80 -19.06
N LEU A 179 2.06 -7.63 -17.78
CA LEU A 179 0.85 -8.16 -17.15
C LEU A 179 -0.35 -7.19 -17.26
N GLY A 180 -0.31 -6.29 -18.25
CA GLY A 180 -1.36 -5.32 -18.55
C GLY A 180 -0.93 -3.87 -18.36
N ASN A 181 -1.74 -2.94 -18.85
CA ASN A 181 -1.51 -1.51 -18.73
C ASN A 181 -1.44 -1.09 -17.25
N ALA A 182 -0.57 -0.14 -16.93
CA ALA A 182 -0.25 0.34 -15.59
C ALA A 182 0.23 -0.72 -14.56
N SER A 183 0.51 -1.96 -14.98
CA SER A 183 1.12 -2.97 -14.10
C SER A 183 2.61 -2.66 -13.86
N PRO A 184 3.23 -3.10 -12.74
CA PRO A 184 4.67 -2.91 -12.53
C PRO A 184 5.54 -3.42 -13.71
N PRO A 185 5.26 -4.59 -14.33
CA PRO A 185 5.91 -5.03 -15.56
C PRO A 185 5.81 -4.08 -16.76
N HIS A 186 4.67 -3.42 -16.96
CA HIS A 186 4.51 -2.42 -18.02
C HIS A 186 5.44 -1.25 -17.76
N LEU A 187 5.37 -0.72 -16.54
CA LEU A 187 6.16 0.43 -16.17
C LEU A 187 7.66 0.11 -16.11
N ALA A 188 8.04 -1.15 -15.86
CA ALA A 188 9.41 -1.65 -15.99
C ALA A 188 9.92 -1.49 -17.42
N GLY A 189 9.16 -1.95 -18.41
CA GLY A 189 9.54 -1.80 -19.81
C GLY A 189 9.59 -0.35 -20.27
N GLU A 190 8.67 0.49 -19.80
CA GLU A 190 8.71 1.93 -20.10
C GLU A 190 9.92 2.64 -19.47
N LEU A 191 10.25 2.34 -18.20
CA LEU A 191 11.46 2.85 -17.56
C LEU A 191 12.72 2.36 -18.28
N PHE A 192 12.73 1.11 -18.76
CA PHE A 192 13.82 0.57 -19.58
C PHE A 192 13.97 1.33 -20.89
N ASN A 193 12.88 1.53 -21.63
CA ASN A 193 12.87 2.34 -22.86
C ASN A 193 13.46 3.73 -22.62
N GLN A 194 13.05 4.38 -21.53
CA GLN A 194 13.49 5.72 -21.17
C GLN A 194 14.98 5.77 -20.84
N ILE A 195 15.46 4.95 -19.90
CA ILE A 195 16.86 5.01 -19.44
C ILE A 195 17.82 4.49 -20.53
N ALA A 196 17.44 3.43 -21.25
CA ALA A 196 18.28 2.86 -22.30
C ALA A 196 18.25 3.68 -23.61
N GLU A 197 17.34 4.64 -23.72
CA GLU A 197 17.04 5.39 -24.95
C GLU A 197 16.75 4.46 -26.12
N VAL A 198 15.81 3.54 -25.92
CA VAL A 198 15.37 2.57 -26.93
C VAL A 198 13.85 2.57 -27.08
N LYS A 199 13.38 1.91 -28.14
CA LYS A 199 11.95 1.76 -28.43
C LYS A 199 11.58 0.29 -28.52
N LEU A 200 11.33 -0.34 -27.38
CA LEU A 200 10.62 -1.61 -27.30
C LEU A 200 9.11 -1.35 -27.36
N VAL A 201 8.38 -2.13 -28.17
CA VAL A 201 6.92 -2.00 -28.29
C VAL A 201 6.24 -2.78 -27.17
N HIS A 202 5.41 -2.11 -26.37
CA HIS A 202 4.65 -2.77 -25.31
C HIS A 202 3.54 -3.66 -25.87
N VAL A 203 3.44 -4.89 -25.35
CA VAL A 203 2.33 -5.82 -25.61
C VAL A 203 1.71 -6.23 -24.27
N PRO A 204 0.49 -5.74 -23.95
CA PRO A 204 -0.17 -6.07 -22.68
C PRO A 204 -0.84 -7.45 -22.72
N TYR A 205 -0.64 -8.24 -21.66
CA TYR A 205 -1.34 -9.51 -21.46
C TYR A 205 -2.20 -9.47 -20.20
N LYS A 206 -3.24 -10.29 -20.16
CA LYS A 206 -4.09 -10.49 -18.96
C LYS A 206 -3.43 -11.46 -17.96
N GLY A 207 -2.19 -11.16 -17.56
CA GLY A 207 -1.40 -11.95 -16.62
C GLY A 207 -0.24 -12.73 -17.26
N SER A 208 0.57 -13.34 -16.40
CA SER A 208 1.87 -13.93 -16.74
C SER A 208 1.79 -15.16 -17.65
N GLY A 209 0.80 -16.05 -17.49
CA GLY A 209 0.76 -17.33 -18.22
C GLY A 209 0.78 -17.20 -19.74
N LEU A 210 -0.08 -16.34 -20.31
CA LEU A 210 -0.08 -16.08 -21.76
C LEU A 210 1.19 -15.35 -22.22
N ALA A 211 1.66 -14.37 -21.44
CA ALA A 211 2.86 -13.61 -21.76
C ALA A 211 4.13 -14.50 -21.79
N GLN A 212 4.27 -15.42 -20.83
CA GLN A 212 5.37 -16.39 -20.81
C GLN A 212 5.31 -17.34 -22.01
N SER A 213 4.10 -17.74 -22.42
CA SER A 213 3.92 -18.63 -23.58
C SER A 213 4.39 -17.94 -24.87
N ASP A 214 4.05 -16.66 -25.04
CA ASP A 214 4.49 -15.85 -26.19
C ASP A 214 5.98 -15.49 -26.14
N LEU A 215 6.55 -15.33 -24.94
CA LEU A 215 8.00 -15.18 -24.78
C LEU A 215 8.73 -16.46 -25.19
N ILE A 216 8.24 -17.62 -24.76
CA ILE A 216 8.83 -18.92 -25.09
C ILE A 216 8.76 -19.19 -26.60
N SER A 217 7.64 -18.88 -27.25
CA SER A 217 7.48 -19.04 -28.70
C SER A 217 8.22 -17.96 -29.51
N GLY A 218 8.61 -16.85 -28.89
CA GLY A 218 9.31 -15.74 -29.53
C GLY A 218 8.39 -14.72 -30.22
N HIS A 219 7.07 -14.80 -30.01
CA HIS A 219 6.12 -13.78 -30.45
C HIS A 219 6.44 -12.41 -29.83
N VAL A 220 6.91 -12.41 -28.58
CA VAL A 220 7.54 -11.26 -27.91
C VAL A 220 8.99 -11.58 -27.58
N GLN A 221 9.87 -10.58 -27.63
CA GLN A 221 11.31 -10.82 -27.51
C GLN A 221 11.84 -10.55 -26.10
N VAL A 222 11.21 -9.63 -25.39
CA VAL A 222 11.57 -9.22 -24.02
C VAL A 222 10.35 -9.40 -23.12
N MET A 223 10.58 -9.64 -21.84
CA MET A 223 9.53 -9.62 -20.83
C MET A 223 10.10 -9.13 -19.51
N PHE A 224 9.29 -8.39 -18.77
CA PHE A 224 9.51 -8.13 -17.35
C PHE A 224 8.46 -8.91 -16.57
N ASP A 225 8.87 -9.75 -15.63
CA ASP A 225 7.93 -10.55 -14.84
C ASP A 225 8.51 -10.87 -13.47
N THR A 226 7.69 -11.41 -12.58
CA THR A 226 8.10 -11.91 -11.28
C THR A 226 9.17 -13.01 -11.39
N ALA A 227 10.04 -13.09 -10.39
CA ALA A 227 11.04 -14.15 -10.27
C ALA A 227 10.41 -15.56 -10.35
N VAL A 228 9.27 -15.80 -9.69
CA VAL A 228 8.61 -17.12 -9.67
C VAL A 228 8.15 -17.55 -11.06
N ALA A 229 7.60 -16.62 -11.85
CA ALA A 229 7.16 -16.94 -13.20
C ALA A 229 8.35 -17.19 -14.12
N THR A 230 9.40 -16.37 -14.02
CA THR A 230 10.52 -16.39 -14.97
C THR A 230 11.50 -17.54 -14.71
N THR A 231 11.85 -17.79 -13.45
CA THR A 231 12.99 -18.66 -13.09
C THR A 231 12.82 -20.10 -13.59
N PRO A 232 11.65 -20.76 -13.47
CA PRO A 232 11.46 -22.12 -13.99
C PRO A 232 11.64 -22.23 -15.51
N HIS A 233 11.26 -21.20 -16.26
CA HIS A 233 11.43 -21.18 -17.72
C HIS A 233 12.89 -20.93 -18.12
N ALA A 234 13.59 -20.05 -17.41
CA ALA A 234 15.01 -19.78 -17.61
C ALA A 234 15.88 -20.99 -17.25
N ALA A 235 15.60 -21.65 -16.12
CA ALA A 235 16.30 -22.87 -15.69
C ALA A 235 16.13 -24.03 -16.67
N ALA A 236 14.96 -24.12 -17.32
CA ALA A 236 14.68 -25.11 -18.37
C ALA A 236 15.25 -24.71 -19.75
N GLY A 237 15.94 -23.58 -19.88
CA GLY A 237 16.51 -23.09 -21.15
C GLY A 237 15.48 -22.61 -22.18
N ARG A 238 14.19 -22.49 -21.81
CA ARG A 238 13.13 -22.05 -22.71
C ARG A 238 13.17 -20.55 -22.97
N THR A 239 13.63 -19.80 -21.99
CA THR A 239 13.91 -18.35 -22.03
C THR A 239 15.28 -18.09 -21.39
N ARG A 240 15.74 -16.83 -21.40
CA ARG A 240 16.95 -16.42 -20.67
C ARG A 240 16.62 -15.26 -19.75
N ALA A 241 16.84 -15.43 -18.44
CA ALA A 241 16.85 -14.34 -17.47
C ALA A 241 18.17 -13.56 -17.60
N LEU A 242 18.10 -12.24 -17.71
CA LEU A 242 19.26 -11.38 -17.95
C LEU A 242 19.64 -10.52 -16.75
N ALA A 243 18.65 -9.96 -16.06
CA ALA A 243 18.88 -9.06 -14.93
C ALA A 243 17.64 -8.93 -14.04
N VAL A 244 17.83 -8.58 -12.78
CA VAL A 244 16.75 -8.11 -11.90
C VAL A 244 16.56 -6.60 -12.02
N THR A 245 15.34 -6.14 -11.76
CA THR A 245 14.93 -4.74 -11.91
C THR A 245 15.13 -3.88 -10.65
N THR A 246 15.50 -4.51 -9.53
CA THR A 246 15.85 -3.84 -8.27
C THR A 246 17.23 -3.18 -8.35
N ARG A 247 17.43 -2.11 -7.58
CA ARG A 247 18.73 -1.41 -7.51
C ARG A 247 19.88 -2.29 -7.01
N GLN A 248 19.58 -3.17 -6.05
CA GLN A 248 20.49 -4.17 -5.50
C GLN A 248 20.08 -5.55 -6.00
N ARG A 249 21.04 -6.48 -6.07
CA ARG A 249 20.74 -7.87 -6.42
C ARG A 249 19.75 -8.47 -5.44
N SER A 250 18.81 -9.24 -5.96
CA SER A 250 17.87 -9.96 -5.11
C SER A 250 18.57 -11.14 -4.45
N SER A 251 18.27 -11.38 -3.18
CA SER A 251 18.72 -12.60 -2.48
C SER A 251 18.10 -13.87 -3.07
N LEU A 252 16.99 -13.74 -3.82
CA LEU A 252 16.32 -14.85 -4.51
C LEU A 252 17.05 -15.28 -5.79
N LEU A 253 17.82 -14.38 -6.40
CA LEU A 253 18.50 -14.56 -7.69
C LEU A 253 19.88 -13.88 -7.66
N PRO A 254 20.78 -14.27 -6.74
CA PRO A 254 22.07 -13.59 -6.52
C PRO A 254 23.01 -13.65 -7.73
N GLU A 255 22.82 -14.63 -8.61
CA GLU A 255 23.57 -14.81 -9.85
C GLU A 255 23.22 -13.78 -10.92
N LEU A 256 22.00 -13.22 -10.90
CA LEU A 256 21.59 -12.22 -11.88
C LEU A 256 22.13 -10.84 -11.48
N PRO A 257 22.74 -10.09 -12.41
CA PRO A 257 23.06 -8.69 -12.18
C PRO A 257 21.78 -7.86 -12.09
N THR A 258 21.91 -6.64 -11.57
CA THR A 258 20.81 -5.66 -11.68
C THR A 258 20.84 -4.95 -13.03
N LEU A 259 19.72 -4.35 -13.45
CA LEU A 259 19.73 -3.43 -14.59
C LEU A 259 20.63 -2.21 -14.34
N HIS A 260 20.71 -1.77 -13.08
CA HIS A 260 21.64 -0.73 -12.65
C HIS A 260 23.11 -1.10 -12.94
N GLU A 261 23.53 -2.30 -12.53
CA GLU A 261 24.86 -2.85 -12.82
C GLU A 261 25.09 -3.09 -14.32
N SER A 262 24.01 -3.33 -15.07
CA SER A 262 24.04 -3.69 -16.49
C SER A 262 24.02 -2.47 -17.45
N GLY A 263 24.38 -1.29 -16.96
CA GLY A 263 24.53 -0.08 -17.77
C GLY A 263 23.30 0.84 -17.81
N LEU A 264 22.33 0.65 -16.91
CA LEU A 264 21.15 1.52 -16.77
C LEU A 264 21.19 2.25 -15.41
N PRO A 265 22.03 3.28 -15.24
CA PRO A 265 22.20 3.95 -13.96
C PRO A 265 20.87 4.51 -13.43
N GLY A 266 20.61 4.35 -12.14
CA GLY A 266 19.35 4.77 -11.51
C GLY A 266 18.15 3.85 -11.75
N TYR A 267 18.26 2.76 -12.51
CA TYR A 267 17.16 1.81 -12.67
C TYR A 267 16.80 1.15 -11.34
N ASP A 268 15.58 1.38 -10.86
CA ASP A 268 15.06 0.76 -9.63
C ASP A 268 13.53 0.64 -9.65
N LEU A 269 13.05 -0.54 -10.02
CA LEU A 269 11.62 -0.82 -10.13
C LEU A 269 11.32 -2.23 -9.65
N TYR A 270 10.37 -2.34 -8.73
CA TYR A 270 9.96 -3.59 -8.11
C TYR A 270 8.51 -3.47 -7.67
N GLY A 271 7.85 -4.61 -7.51
CA GLY A 271 6.58 -4.63 -6.80
C GLY A 271 6.81 -4.50 -5.30
N TRP A 272 5.81 -4.05 -4.55
CA TRP A 272 5.85 -4.10 -3.09
C TRP A 272 4.43 -4.06 -2.51
N GLY A 273 4.32 -4.45 -1.24
CA GLY A 273 3.05 -4.40 -0.50
C GLY A 273 3.28 -4.23 0.99
N GLY A 274 2.41 -3.46 1.63
CA GLY A 274 2.47 -3.17 3.05
C GLY A 274 1.10 -3.14 3.71
N ILE A 275 1.08 -2.77 4.99
CA ILE A 275 -0.12 -2.54 5.79
C ILE A 275 -0.18 -1.06 6.16
N VAL A 276 -1.36 -0.47 5.98
CA VAL A 276 -1.68 0.87 6.48
C VAL A 276 -2.96 0.82 7.32
N ALA A 277 -3.12 1.80 8.20
CA ALA A 277 -4.33 2.05 8.96
C ALA A 277 -4.98 3.38 8.52
N PRO A 278 -6.21 3.70 8.96
CA PRO A 278 -6.79 5.02 8.75
C PRO A 278 -5.91 6.11 9.38
N ALA A 279 -5.96 7.33 8.84
CA ALA A 279 -5.34 8.48 9.48
C ALA A 279 -5.88 8.71 10.91
N GLY A 280 -5.01 9.12 11.83
CA GLY A 280 -5.39 9.47 13.20
C GLY A 280 -5.37 8.31 14.21
N VAL A 281 -4.96 7.10 13.80
CA VAL A 281 -4.70 6.00 14.75
C VAL A 281 -3.56 6.39 15.69
N ALA A 282 -3.72 6.11 16.99
CA ALA A 282 -2.74 6.47 18.00
C ALA A 282 -1.34 5.87 17.70
N PRO A 283 -0.24 6.65 17.85
CA PRO A 283 1.11 6.18 17.56
C PRO A 283 1.51 4.89 18.29
N GLU A 284 1.03 4.69 19.51
CA GLU A 284 1.30 3.50 20.32
C GLU A 284 0.67 2.25 19.70
N ILE A 285 -0.51 2.37 19.09
CA ILE A 285 -1.18 1.28 18.36
C ILE A 285 -0.39 0.94 17.08
N ILE A 286 0.03 1.96 16.33
CA ILE A 286 0.86 1.77 15.13
C ILE A 286 2.18 1.08 15.48
N SER A 287 2.82 1.48 16.59
CA SER A 287 4.04 0.86 17.10
C SER A 287 3.84 -0.61 17.49
N LYS A 288 2.76 -0.94 18.21
CA LYS A 288 2.41 -2.33 18.55
C LYS A 288 2.18 -3.19 17.30
N LEU A 289 1.41 -2.67 16.34
CA LEU A 289 1.16 -3.34 15.06
C LEU A 289 2.47 -3.60 14.29
N ASN A 290 3.30 -2.56 14.14
CA ASN A 290 4.58 -2.67 13.45
C ASN A 290 5.51 -3.68 14.13
N THR A 291 5.57 -3.67 15.46
CA THR A 291 6.43 -4.58 16.24
C THR A 291 6.09 -6.05 15.96
N GLU A 292 4.81 -6.42 16.05
CA GLU A 292 4.41 -7.81 15.80
C GLU A 292 4.48 -8.20 14.32
N ILE A 293 4.22 -7.26 13.41
CA ILE A 293 4.43 -7.50 11.97
C ILE A 293 5.93 -7.72 11.68
N ALA A 294 6.81 -6.91 12.24
CA ALA A 294 8.26 -7.06 12.07
C ALA A 294 8.75 -8.42 12.60
N LYS A 295 8.26 -8.86 13.77
CA LYS A 295 8.52 -10.21 14.29
C LYS A 295 8.01 -11.30 13.35
N ALA A 296 6.79 -11.14 12.82
CA ALA A 296 6.23 -12.09 11.86
C ALA A 296 7.06 -12.19 10.57
N LEU A 297 7.57 -11.06 10.07
CA LEU A 297 8.45 -11.03 8.89
C LEU A 297 9.84 -11.61 9.17
N GLY A 298 10.32 -11.51 10.42
CA GLY A 298 11.56 -12.15 10.87
C GLY A 298 11.46 -13.68 11.09
N ASP A 299 10.25 -14.25 11.06
CA ASP A 299 10.05 -15.69 11.20
C ASP A 299 10.59 -16.44 9.96
N PRO A 300 11.49 -17.44 10.13
CA PRO A 300 12.07 -18.16 9.00
C PRO A 300 11.04 -18.86 8.11
N GLY A 301 9.93 -19.35 8.69
CA GLY A 301 8.87 -20.00 7.93
C GLY A 301 8.08 -19.03 7.06
N VAL A 302 7.83 -17.82 7.57
CA VAL A 302 7.25 -16.71 6.79
C VAL A 302 8.21 -16.27 5.69
N ALA A 303 9.48 -16.00 6.01
CA ALA A 303 10.48 -15.58 5.04
C ALA A 303 10.66 -16.62 3.92
N HIS A 304 10.80 -17.91 4.26
CA HIS A 304 10.90 -18.99 3.28
C HIS A 304 9.65 -19.08 2.39
N ARG A 305 8.45 -18.95 2.98
CA ARG A 305 7.21 -18.99 2.19
C ARG A 305 7.12 -17.80 1.24
N LEU A 306 7.49 -16.60 1.68
CA LEU A 306 7.54 -15.41 0.83
C LEU A 306 8.57 -15.55 -0.29
N ALA A 307 9.76 -16.09 0.01
CA ALA A 307 10.78 -16.38 -0.98
C ALA A 307 10.28 -17.36 -2.06
N SER A 308 9.54 -18.41 -1.67
CA SER A 308 8.90 -19.34 -2.61
C SER A 308 7.85 -18.67 -3.52
N LEU A 309 7.38 -17.48 -3.16
CA LEU A 309 6.45 -16.64 -3.92
C LEU A 309 7.16 -15.49 -4.64
N GLY A 310 8.50 -15.48 -4.66
CA GLY A 310 9.29 -14.45 -5.35
C GLY A 310 9.32 -13.12 -4.63
N ALA A 311 9.14 -13.15 -3.31
CA ALA A 311 9.06 -11.97 -2.46
C ALA A 311 10.14 -12.01 -1.40
N GLU A 312 10.72 -10.85 -1.12
CA GLU A 312 11.68 -10.65 -0.04
C GLU A 312 11.01 -9.86 1.07
N THR A 313 11.15 -10.32 2.32
CA THR A 313 10.70 -9.59 3.50
C THR A 313 11.42 -8.26 3.58
N ALA A 314 10.71 -7.18 3.88
CA ALA A 314 11.31 -5.86 4.05
C ALA A 314 10.80 -5.23 5.34
N VAL A 315 11.67 -5.18 6.35
CA VAL A 315 11.35 -4.59 7.65
C VAL A 315 11.81 -3.15 7.69
N MET A 316 10.91 -2.25 8.05
CA MET A 316 11.18 -0.83 8.27
C MET A 316 10.22 -0.28 9.32
N SER A 317 10.60 0.83 9.95
CA SER A 317 9.75 1.55 10.88
C SER A 317 8.53 2.16 10.15
N PRO A 318 7.45 2.50 10.88
CA PRO A 318 6.29 3.19 10.30
C PRO A 318 6.67 4.50 9.60
N LEU A 319 7.62 5.25 10.18
CA LEU A 319 8.09 6.52 9.61
C LEU A 319 8.82 6.29 8.28
N GLU A 320 9.75 5.34 8.23
CA GLU A 320 10.44 4.96 7.00
C GLU A 320 9.47 4.44 5.94
N PHE A 321 8.44 3.68 6.34
CA PHE A 321 7.42 3.22 5.40
C PHE A 321 6.58 4.36 4.86
N GLY A 322 6.26 5.36 5.68
CA GLY A 322 5.61 6.58 5.22
C GLY A 322 6.42 7.33 4.17
N ALA A 323 7.70 7.56 4.45
CA ALA A 323 8.62 8.18 3.48
C ALA A 323 8.72 7.35 2.19
N PHE A 324 8.84 6.03 2.32
CA PHE A 324 8.88 5.10 1.20
C PHE A 324 7.65 5.19 0.30
N ILE A 325 6.43 5.29 0.86
CA ILE A 325 5.20 5.46 0.07
C ILE A 325 5.25 6.77 -0.74
N GLN A 326 5.73 7.87 -0.13
CA GLN A 326 5.83 9.17 -0.79
C GLN A 326 6.88 9.16 -1.90
N ASP A 327 8.05 8.58 -1.66
CA ASP A 327 9.12 8.45 -2.65
C ASP A 327 8.67 7.61 -3.84
N GLU A 328 7.97 6.50 -3.58
CA GLU A 328 7.38 5.68 -4.64
C GLU A 328 6.35 6.48 -5.44
N ALA A 329 5.40 7.16 -4.78
CA ALA A 329 4.40 7.97 -5.47
C ALA A 329 5.02 9.07 -6.34
N ALA A 330 6.06 9.75 -5.84
CA ALA A 330 6.79 10.77 -6.58
C ALA A 330 7.53 10.19 -7.80
N LYS A 331 8.24 9.07 -7.62
CA LYS A 331 8.91 8.33 -8.71
C LYS A 331 7.92 7.95 -9.80
N TRP A 332 6.76 7.41 -9.42
CA TRP A 332 5.73 7.00 -10.37
C TRP A 332 5.08 8.16 -11.09
N LYS A 333 4.85 9.29 -10.40
CA LYS A 333 4.35 10.52 -11.03
C LYS A 333 5.28 11.02 -12.12
N ASP A 334 6.58 11.10 -11.82
CA ASP A 334 7.59 11.52 -12.81
C ASP A 334 7.64 10.55 -14.01
N LEU A 335 7.61 9.24 -13.76
CA LEU A 335 7.62 8.23 -14.83
C LEU A 335 6.38 8.32 -15.74
N VAL A 336 5.17 8.44 -15.16
CA VAL A 336 3.93 8.56 -15.94
C VAL A 336 3.94 9.83 -16.79
N LEU A 337 4.39 10.96 -16.23
CA LEU A 337 4.50 12.22 -16.96
C LEU A 337 5.49 12.13 -18.13
N ARG A 338 6.61 11.43 -17.96
CA ARG A 338 7.65 11.31 -19.00
C ARG A 338 7.32 10.31 -20.09
N THR A 339 6.70 9.19 -19.73
CA THR A 339 6.38 8.12 -20.69
C THR A 339 5.09 8.41 -21.45
N GLY A 340 4.25 9.30 -20.91
CA GLY A 340 2.90 9.53 -21.44
C GLY A 340 1.99 8.31 -21.28
N ALA A 341 2.38 7.35 -20.43
CA ALA A 341 1.61 6.15 -20.15
C ALA A 341 0.20 6.54 -19.68
N ARG A 342 -0.79 6.05 -20.42
CA ARG A 342 -2.22 6.22 -20.14
C ARG A 342 -2.82 4.84 -19.94
N LEU A 343 -4.05 4.82 -19.44
CA LEU A 343 -4.81 3.59 -19.19
C LEU A 343 -5.54 3.07 -20.43
N ASP A 344 -5.38 3.72 -21.59
CA ASP A 344 -6.05 3.36 -22.85
C ASP A 344 -5.42 2.16 -23.57
#